data_AF-A0A016T3E0-F1
#
_entry.id   AF-A0A016T3E0-F1
#
_cell.length_a   1.000
_cell.length_b   1.000
_cell.length_c   1.000
_cell.angle_alpha   90.00
_cell.angle_beta   90.00
_cell.angle_gamma   90.00
#
_symmetry.space_group_name_H-M   'P 1'
#
loop_
_entity.id
_entity.type
_entity.pdbx_description
1 polymer ?
#
loop_
_entity_poly.entity_id
_entity_poly.type
_entity_poly.pdbx_seq_one_letter_code
_entity_poly.pdbx_strand_id
1 'polypeptide(L)'
;MCSGGDDNTAALWCTERMHPLRIFADSYGSVNCVDFHPNCNYIVGGSEDRYVRVWDVLTGTCVRTFCGHSAGVSAVKVSPCGRFIISTAGDGAVCVWDVAYQRLAGMETKEFRGAMGSICFSRDGGSFAVSQGGESLSIYSLDNMIAATSNVATNNELCFDPKINMPNFNIFTYPTLQTAVVGLHFTRRNLLLAVGAYNA
;
A
#
# COMPACT_ATOMS: atom_id res chain seq x y z
N MET A 1 12.75 9.07 -10.53
CA MET A 1 12.64 7.84 -9.71
C MET A 1 12.60 8.23 -8.24
N CYS A 2 12.02 7.41 -7.36
CA CYS A 2 12.02 7.64 -5.91
C CYS A 2 12.69 6.48 -5.18
N SER A 3 13.25 6.76 -4.01
CA SER A 3 13.79 5.76 -3.08
C SER A 3 13.36 6.11 -1.66
N GLY A 4 13.16 5.10 -0.83
CA GLY A 4 13.11 5.23 0.64
C GLY A 4 14.43 4.71 1.23
N GLY A 5 14.80 5.18 2.41
CA GLY A 5 16.04 4.77 3.07
C GLY A 5 15.90 4.67 4.59
N ASP A 6 16.87 3.97 5.18
CA ASP A 6 17.06 3.84 6.64
C ASP A 6 17.54 5.14 7.30
N ASP A 7 17.88 6.15 6.50
CA ASP A 7 18.20 7.50 6.96
C ASP A 7 16.95 8.34 7.30
N ASN A 8 15.78 7.68 7.37
CA ASN A 8 14.48 8.28 7.60
C ASN A 8 14.05 9.27 6.50
N THR A 9 14.58 9.10 5.28
CA THR A 9 14.21 9.96 4.15
C THR A 9 13.64 9.19 2.98
N ALA A 10 12.76 9.85 2.24
CA ALA A 10 12.51 9.49 0.85
C ALA A 10 13.22 10.50 -0.05
N ALA A 11 13.82 10.04 -1.15
CA ALA A 11 14.52 10.88 -2.09
C ALA A 11 13.90 10.78 -3.49
N LEU A 12 13.77 11.92 -4.16
CA LEU A 12 13.39 12.04 -5.56
C LEU A 12 14.63 12.30 -6.40
N TRP A 13 14.77 11.56 -7.49
CA TRP A 13 15.94 11.61 -8.37
C TRP A 13 15.54 11.86 -9.82
N CYS A 14 16.41 12.60 -10.51
CA CYS A 14 16.40 12.78 -11.96
C CYS A 14 17.51 11.93 -12.57
N THR A 15 17.29 11.34 -13.75
CA THR A 15 18.31 10.56 -14.45
C THR A 15 19.48 11.41 -14.94
N GLU A 16 19.28 12.72 -15.11
CA GLU A 16 20.30 13.66 -15.59
C GLU A 16 21.18 14.23 -14.47
N ARG A 17 20.83 14.00 -13.20
CA ARG A 17 21.52 14.57 -12.05
C ARG A 17 21.99 13.48 -11.10
N MET A 18 23.21 13.62 -10.61
CA MET A 18 23.82 12.69 -9.64
C MET A 18 23.47 13.01 -8.18
N HIS A 19 22.68 14.06 -7.93
CA HIS A 19 22.17 14.41 -6.61
C HIS A 19 20.64 14.37 -6.60
N PRO A 20 20.01 14.08 -5.45
CA PRO A 20 18.55 14.06 -5.36
C PRO A 20 17.99 15.44 -5.71
N LEU A 21 16.92 15.45 -6.52
CA LEU A 21 16.14 16.65 -6.80
C LEU A 21 15.47 17.18 -5.54
N ARG A 22 15.02 16.25 -4.68
CA ARG A 22 14.32 16.57 -3.44
C ARG A 22 14.50 15.45 -2.42
N ILE A 23 14.59 15.84 -1.16
CA ILE A 23 14.59 14.93 -0.02
C ILE A 23 13.36 15.26 0.81
N PHE A 24 12.54 14.23 1.07
CA PHE A 24 11.42 14.26 1.97
C PHE A 24 11.91 13.65 3.28
N ALA A 25 12.36 14.50 4.20
CA ALA A 25 12.78 14.04 5.51
C ALA A 25 11.53 13.71 6.33
N ASP A 26 11.47 12.49 6.85
CA ASP A 26 10.48 12.09 7.83
C ASP A 26 11.20 11.93 9.16
N SER A 27 10.87 12.74 10.15
CA SER A 27 11.62 12.79 11.40
C SER A 27 11.38 11.59 12.33
N TYR A 28 10.66 10.57 11.87
CA TYR A 28 10.02 9.59 12.76
C TYR A 28 10.36 8.12 12.48
N GLY A 29 11.04 7.77 11.38
CA GLY A 29 11.57 6.43 11.17
C GLY A 29 11.92 6.08 9.71
N SER A 30 12.57 4.93 9.52
CA SER A 30 13.01 4.44 8.20
C SER A 30 11.86 4.36 7.21
N VAL A 31 12.09 4.79 5.97
CA VAL A 31 11.08 4.70 4.90
C VAL A 31 11.30 3.41 4.12
N ASN A 32 10.54 2.38 4.48
CA ASN A 32 10.69 1.03 3.92
C ASN A 32 10.18 0.90 2.48
N CYS A 33 9.15 1.66 2.14
CA CYS A 33 8.47 1.54 0.86
C CYS A 33 8.00 2.90 0.35
N VAL A 34 8.05 3.06 -0.97
CA VAL A 34 7.62 4.28 -1.67
C VAL A 34 6.91 3.92 -2.97
N ASP A 35 5.91 4.71 -3.35
CA ASP A 35 5.21 4.60 -4.62
C ASP A 35 4.80 5.98 -5.13
N PHE A 36 4.75 6.15 -6.46
CA PHE A 36 4.27 7.39 -7.06
C PHE A 36 2.75 7.36 -7.20
N HIS A 37 2.12 8.49 -6.89
CA HIS A 37 0.75 8.69 -7.32
C HIS A 37 0.69 8.80 -8.85
N PRO A 38 -0.35 8.29 -9.55
CA PRO A 38 -0.44 8.28 -11.01
C PRO A 38 -0.33 9.66 -11.69
N ASN A 39 -0.65 10.74 -10.97
CA ASN A 39 -0.50 12.12 -11.47
C ASN A 39 0.92 12.70 -11.32
N CYS A 40 1.87 11.95 -10.74
CA CYS A 40 3.26 12.33 -10.48
C CYS A 40 3.48 13.55 -9.56
N ASN A 41 2.43 14.13 -8.99
CA ASN A 41 2.52 15.27 -8.09
C ASN A 41 2.71 14.85 -6.63
N TYR A 42 2.43 13.58 -6.31
CA TYR A 42 2.52 13.06 -4.96
C TYR A 42 3.37 11.79 -4.91
N ILE A 43 4.09 11.63 -3.81
CA ILE A 43 4.76 10.38 -3.42
C ILE A 43 4.08 9.87 -2.17
N VAL A 44 3.84 8.57 -2.13
CA VAL A 44 3.31 7.86 -0.97
C VAL A 44 4.41 6.98 -0.41
N GLY A 45 4.54 6.93 0.90
CA GLY A 45 5.51 6.06 1.55
C GLY A 45 5.01 5.54 2.88
N GLY A 46 5.53 4.38 3.24
CA GLY A 46 5.31 3.74 4.52
C GLY A 46 6.59 3.70 5.33
N SER A 47 6.48 3.99 6.62
CA SER A 47 7.61 4.02 7.55
C SER A 47 7.49 2.96 8.64
N GLU A 48 8.64 2.60 9.24
CA GLU A 48 8.73 1.78 10.46
C GLU A 48 7.94 2.38 11.63
N ASP A 49 7.66 3.69 11.60
CA ASP A 49 6.87 4.38 12.61
C ASP A 49 5.37 4.05 12.58
N ARG A 50 4.97 3.16 11.67
CA ARG A 50 3.60 2.63 11.44
C ARG A 50 2.66 3.56 10.68
N TYR A 51 3.15 4.69 10.17
CA TYR A 51 2.33 5.63 9.41
C TYR A 51 2.57 5.48 7.91
N VAL A 52 1.52 5.78 7.15
CA VAL A 52 1.61 6.02 5.71
C VAL A 52 1.49 7.52 5.47
N ARG A 53 2.42 8.09 4.73
CA ARG A 53 2.46 9.53 4.44
C ARG A 53 2.39 9.78 2.94
N VAL A 54 1.84 10.94 2.61
CA VAL A 54 1.78 11.46 1.24
C VAL A 54 2.49 12.80 1.22
N TRP A 55 3.52 12.91 0.40
CA TRP A 55 4.28 14.14 0.20
C TRP A 55 3.96 14.75 -1.15
N ASP A 56 3.85 16.08 -1.17
CA ASP A 56 3.79 16.85 -2.42
C ASP A 56 5.20 16.99 -3.00
N VAL A 57 5.35 16.59 -4.25
CA VAL A 57 6.62 16.60 -4.99
C VAL A 57 7.16 18.02 -5.22
N LEU A 58 6.27 19.01 -5.38
CA LEU A 58 6.66 20.39 -5.66
C LEU A 58 7.14 21.10 -4.41
N THR A 59 6.41 20.96 -3.29
CA THR A 59 6.74 21.67 -2.05
C THR A 59 7.69 20.87 -1.15
N GLY A 60 7.68 19.54 -1.24
CA GLY A 60 8.41 18.66 -0.32
C GLY A 60 7.72 18.44 1.01
N THR A 61 6.51 18.95 1.19
CA THR A 61 5.80 18.86 2.47
C THR A 61 4.91 17.62 2.53
N CYS A 62 4.82 17.02 3.71
CA CYS A 62 3.81 16.00 3.98
C CYS A 62 2.42 16.66 3.96
N VAL A 63 1.55 16.24 3.04
CA VAL A 63 0.20 16.77 2.87
C VAL A 63 -0.85 15.89 3.53
N ARG A 64 -0.58 14.60 3.73
CA ARG A 64 -1.49 13.67 4.41
C ARG A 64 -0.71 12.63 5.21
N THR A 65 -1.27 12.24 6.34
CA THR A 65 -0.77 11.16 7.20
C THR A 65 -1.94 10.24 7.52
N PHE A 66 -1.70 8.94 7.39
CA PHE A 66 -2.64 7.88 7.71
C PHE A 66 -2.10 7.04 8.87
N CYS A 67 -2.95 6.80 9.86
CA CYS A 67 -2.66 6.03 11.05
C CYS A 67 -3.65 4.86 11.18
N GLY A 68 -3.15 3.70 11.63
CA GLY A 68 -3.99 2.51 11.87
C GLY A 68 -3.22 1.20 11.87
N HIS A 69 -2.00 1.15 11.31
CA HIS A 69 -1.12 -0.01 11.49
C HIS A 69 -0.56 -0.07 12.92
N SER A 70 -0.42 -1.29 13.44
CA SER A 70 0.15 -1.56 14.76
C SER A 70 1.63 -1.96 14.69
N ALA A 71 2.15 -2.20 13.48
CA ALA A 71 3.57 -2.45 13.18
C ALA A 71 4.06 -1.61 11.98
N GLY A 72 5.39 -1.64 11.73
CA GLY A 72 6.03 -0.91 10.65
C GLY A 72 5.45 -1.27 9.28
N VAL A 73 5.26 -0.26 8.43
CA VAL A 73 4.69 -0.45 7.09
C VAL A 73 5.72 -1.11 6.19
N SER A 74 5.36 -2.23 5.57
CA SER A 74 6.25 -3.06 4.75
C SER A 74 6.08 -2.81 3.25
N ALA A 75 4.88 -2.51 2.79
CA ALA A 75 4.62 -2.20 1.39
C ALA A 75 3.48 -1.19 1.26
N VAL A 76 3.55 -0.38 0.20
CA VAL A 76 2.50 0.56 -0.17
C VAL A 76 2.31 0.55 -1.69
N LYS A 77 1.05 0.67 -2.13
CA LYS A 77 0.70 0.87 -3.53
C LYS A 77 -0.46 1.83 -3.70
N VAL A 78 -0.35 2.69 -4.71
CA VAL A 78 -1.43 3.59 -5.11
C VAL A 78 -2.24 2.95 -6.23
N SER A 79 -3.56 3.02 -6.09
CA SER A 79 -4.50 2.58 -7.14
C SER A 79 -4.25 3.32 -8.46
N PRO A 80 -4.52 2.70 -9.63
CA PRO A 80 -4.38 3.36 -10.93
C PRO A 80 -5.22 4.64 -11.08
N CYS A 81 -6.35 4.74 -10.38
CA CYS A 81 -7.19 5.94 -10.34
C CYS A 81 -6.67 7.02 -9.37
N GLY A 82 -5.69 6.72 -8.52
CA GLY A 82 -5.08 7.64 -7.56
C GLY A 82 -5.86 7.84 -6.27
N ARG A 83 -7.13 7.39 -6.20
CA ARG A 83 -8.00 7.66 -5.05
C ARG A 83 -7.68 6.80 -3.83
N PHE A 84 -7.25 5.56 -4.03
CA PHE A 84 -7.00 4.61 -2.97
C PHE A 84 -5.53 4.28 -2.81
N ILE A 85 -5.10 4.08 -1.58
CA ILE A 85 -3.78 3.56 -1.20
C ILE A 85 -4.00 2.23 -0.48
N ILE A 86 -3.21 1.23 -0.80
CA ILE A 86 -3.16 -0.02 -0.05
C ILE A 86 -1.81 -0.09 0.64
N SER A 87 -1.83 -0.42 1.92
CA SER A 87 -0.60 -0.69 2.67
C SER A 87 -0.69 -1.97 3.46
N THR A 88 0.46 -2.62 3.62
CA THR A 88 0.64 -3.78 4.48
C THR A 88 1.68 -3.48 5.55
N ALA A 89 1.54 -4.10 6.72
CA ALA A 89 2.50 -3.97 7.82
C ALA A 89 2.90 -5.33 8.40
N GLY A 90 3.91 -5.33 9.27
CA GLY A 90 4.43 -6.53 9.94
C GLY A 90 3.47 -7.19 10.94
N ASP A 91 2.33 -6.55 11.21
CA ASP A 91 1.24 -7.07 12.05
C ASP A 91 0.25 -7.94 11.26
N GLY A 92 0.47 -8.11 9.95
CA GLY A 92 -0.43 -8.84 9.06
C GLY A 92 -1.67 -8.05 8.64
N ALA A 93 -1.72 -6.75 8.93
CA ALA A 93 -2.81 -5.90 8.50
C ALA A 93 -2.64 -5.50 7.02
N VAL A 94 -3.71 -5.66 6.23
CA VAL A 94 -3.91 -5.00 4.94
C VAL A 94 -4.90 -3.86 5.15
N CYS A 95 -4.44 -2.63 4.95
CA CYS A 95 -5.26 -1.44 5.09
C CYS A 95 -5.51 -0.80 3.72
N VAL A 96 -6.76 -0.44 3.46
CA VAL A 96 -7.14 0.35 2.28
C VAL A 96 -7.56 1.74 2.73
N TRP A 97 -6.89 2.75 2.21
CA TRP A 97 -7.08 4.15 2.57
C TRP A 97 -7.73 4.91 1.42
N ASP A 98 -8.72 5.75 1.73
CA ASP A 98 -9.26 6.71 0.78
C ASP A 98 -8.52 8.05 0.94
N VAL A 99 -7.81 8.48 -0.11
CA VAL A 99 -7.00 9.70 -0.13
C VAL A 99 -7.87 10.95 -0.10
N ALA A 100 -9.06 10.91 -0.72
CA ALA A 100 -9.92 12.08 -0.80
C ALA A 100 -10.46 12.48 0.58
N TYR A 101 -10.88 11.47 1.36
CA TYR A 101 -11.46 11.66 2.69
C TYR A 101 -10.48 11.44 3.84
N GLN A 102 -9.23 11.09 3.54
CA GLN A 102 -8.18 10.80 4.52
C GLN A 102 -8.64 9.82 5.62
N ARG A 103 -9.20 8.67 5.20
CA ARG A 103 -9.78 7.69 6.13
C ARG A 103 -9.42 6.26 5.76
N LEU A 104 -9.50 5.37 6.74
CA LEU A 104 -9.46 3.93 6.53
C LEU A 104 -10.80 3.47 5.91
N ALA A 105 -10.75 2.93 4.71
CA ALA A 105 -11.91 2.42 3.98
C ALA A 105 -12.22 0.97 4.36
N GLY A 106 -11.17 0.16 4.56
CA GLY A 106 -11.28 -1.23 4.97
C GLY A 106 -9.96 -1.72 5.55
N MET A 107 -10.06 -2.70 6.43
CA MET A 107 -8.90 -3.39 7.03
C MET A 107 -9.17 -4.89 7.09
N GLU A 108 -8.13 -5.67 6.84
CA GLU A 108 -8.08 -7.09 7.15
C GLU A 108 -6.84 -7.37 7.97
N THR A 109 -6.94 -8.24 8.96
CA THR A 109 -5.76 -8.75 9.65
C THR A 109 -5.71 -10.26 9.46
N LYS A 110 -4.58 -10.76 8.95
CA LYS A 110 -4.29 -12.20 8.86
C LYS A 110 -3.13 -12.55 9.77
N GLU A 111 -3.02 -13.81 10.16
CA GLU A 111 -1.81 -14.30 10.83
C GLU A 111 -0.60 -14.10 9.91
N PHE A 112 0.32 -13.24 10.33
CA PHE A 112 1.55 -12.98 9.61
C PHE A 112 2.66 -13.90 10.14
N ARG A 113 3.21 -14.75 9.26
CA ARG A 113 4.38 -15.58 9.55
C ARG A 113 5.35 -15.53 8.38
N GLY A 114 6.35 -14.65 8.43
CA GLY A 114 7.47 -14.71 7.47
C GLY A 114 7.80 -13.38 6.82
N ALA A 115 8.11 -13.43 5.52
CA ALA A 115 8.74 -12.33 4.79
C ALA A 115 7.78 -11.19 4.43
N MET A 116 8.36 -10.04 4.06
CA MET A 116 7.62 -8.87 3.58
C MET A 116 6.79 -9.21 2.34
N GLY A 117 5.54 -8.73 2.37
CA GLY A 117 4.55 -8.95 1.33
C GLY A 117 4.72 -8.06 0.10
N SER A 118 3.98 -8.37 -0.95
CA SER A 118 3.89 -7.57 -2.17
C SER A 118 2.43 -7.20 -2.46
N ILE A 119 2.23 -6.06 -3.10
CA ILE A 119 0.90 -5.55 -3.47
C ILE A 119 0.93 -5.21 -4.95
N CYS A 120 -0.13 -5.56 -5.68
CA CYS A 120 -0.27 -5.16 -7.08
C CYS A 120 -1.74 -4.92 -7.44
N PHE A 121 -1.99 -3.84 -8.18
CA PHE A 121 -3.31 -3.56 -8.74
C PHE A 121 -3.46 -4.18 -10.13
N SER A 122 -4.68 -4.64 -10.41
CA SER A 122 -5.15 -4.87 -11.77
C SER A 122 -5.07 -3.58 -12.60
N ARG A 123 -5.03 -3.72 -13.93
CA ARG A 123 -4.78 -2.57 -14.81
C ARG A 123 -5.92 -1.55 -14.81
N ASP A 124 -7.15 -2.03 -14.70
CA ASP A 124 -8.37 -1.23 -14.54
C ASP A 124 -8.50 -0.63 -13.14
N GLY A 125 -7.79 -1.19 -12.15
CA GLY A 125 -7.84 -0.77 -10.76
C GLY A 125 -9.05 -1.32 -10.00
N GLY A 126 -9.84 -2.19 -10.63
CA GLY A 126 -11.06 -2.75 -10.02
C GLY A 126 -10.78 -3.86 -9.00
N SER A 127 -9.58 -4.44 -9.05
CA SER A 127 -9.12 -5.47 -8.11
C SER A 127 -7.64 -5.28 -7.76
N PHE A 128 -7.21 -5.90 -6.67
CA PHE A 128 -5.81 -5.93 -6.27
C PHE A 128 -5.44 -7.27 -5.65
N ALA A 129 -4.18 -7.64 -5.80
CA ALA A 129 -3.59 -8.84 -5.22
C ALA A 129 -2.62 -8.44 -4.10
N VAL A 130 -2.66 -9.19 -3.02
CA VAL A 130 -1.76 -9.05 -1.88
C VAL A 130 -1.15 -10.41 -1.55
N SER A 131 0.17 -10.45 -1.49
CA SER A 131 0.89 -11.49 -0.77
C SER A 131 1.33 -10.89 0.55
N GLN A 132 1.01 -11.55 1.65
CA GLN A 132 1.60 -11.28 2.96
C GLN A 132 2.25 -12.58 3.39
N GLY A 133 3.40 -12.51 4.08
CA GLY A 133 4.36 -13.59 4.31
C GLY A 133 3.86 -14.97 4.74
N GLY A 134 2.57 -15.13 5.05
CA GLY A 134 1.92 -16.44 5.08
C GLY A 134 1.87 -17.13 3.72
N GLU A 135 1.40 -18.38 3.76
CA GLU A 135 1.38 -19.29 2.61
C GLU A 135 0.21 -19.01 1.65
N SER A 136 -0.20 -17.75 1.49
CA SER A 136 -1.37 -17.42 0.68
C SER A 136 -1.27 -16.10 -0.08
N LEU A 137 -1.74 -16.14 -1.32
CA LEU A 137 -1.97 -15.01 -2.19
C LEU A 137 -3.46 -14.70 -2.20
N SER A 138 -3.85 -13.51 -1.75
CA SER A 138 -5.25 -13.10 -1.70
C SER A 138 -5.54 -12.05 -2.78
N ILE A 139 -6.68 -12.17 -3.46
CA ILE A 139 -7.16 -11.22 -4.47
C ILE A 139 -8.46 -10.61 -3.97
N TYR A 140 -8.52 -9.29 -3.94
CA TYR A 140 -9.66 -8.52 -3.46
C TYR A 140 -10.29 -7.70 -4.58
N SER A 141 -11.61 -7.55 -4.53
CA SER A 141 -12.36 -6.64 -5.40
C SER A 141 -12.43 -5.25 -4.76
N LEU A 142 -11.76 -4.29 -5.37
CA LEU A 142 -11.85 -2.89 -4.95
C LEU A 142 -13.20 -2.28 -5.37
N ASP A 143 -13.72 -2.61 -6.55
CA ASP A 143 -14.99 -2.07 -7.06
C ASP A 143 -16.16 -2.37 -6.12
N ASN A 144 -16.24 -3.62 -5.64
CA ASN A 144 -17.27 -4.02 -4.68
C ASN A 144 -17.10 -3.27 -3.34
N MET A 145 -15.86 -3.05 -2.91
CA MET A 145 -15.56 -2.30 -1.68
C MET A 145 -15.96 -0.82 -1.83
N ILE A 146 -15.70 -0.20 -2.99
CA ILE A 146 -16.09 1.18 -3.31
C ILE A 146 -17.62 1.30 -3.34
N ALA A 147 -18.31 0.36 -4.00
CA ALA A 147 -19.76 0.34 -4.06
C ALA A 147 -20.37 0.29 -2.64
N ALA A 148 -19.84 -0.56 -1.77
CA ALA A 148 -20.24 -0.62 -0.37
C ALA A 148 -19.93 0.68 0.40
N THR A 149 -18.78 1.31 0.12
CA THR A 149 -18.37 2.58 0.75
C THR A 149 -19.27 3.76 0.36
N SER A 150 -19.77 3.78 -0.88
CA SER A 150 -20.60 4.87 -1.40
C SER A 150 -21.98 4.97 -0.73
N ASN A 151 -22.47 3.85 -0.18
CA ASN A 151 -23.75 3.79 0.53
C ASN A 151 -23.66 4.30 1.98
N VAL A 152 -22.46 4.50 2.51
CA VAL A 152 -22.24 5.03 3.87
C VAL A 152 -21.92 6.52 3.78
N ALA A 153 -22.95 7.30 3.47
CA ALA A 153 -22.87 8.75 3.43
C ALA A 153 -22.75 9.35 4.86
N THR A 154 -22.13 10.54 4.90
CA THR A 154 -22.31 11.65 5.86
C THR A 154 -21.59 11.76 7.20
N ASN A 155 -20.77 10.83 7.69
CA ASN A 155 -19.99 11.12 8.92
C ASN A 155 -18.49 11.30 8.63
N ASN A 156 -18.07 12.57 8.71
CA ASN A 156 -16.72 13.12 8.70
C ASN A 156 -15.90 12.68 9.94
N GLU A 157 -16.19 11.50 10.47
CA GLU A 157 -15.51 10.95 11.61
C GLU A 157 -14.19 10.34 11.13
N LEU A 158 -13.11 10.98 11.55
CA LEU A 158 -11.71 10.60 11.35
C LEU A 158 -11.32 9.30 12.09
N CYS A 159 -12.27 8.52 12.59
CA CYS A 159 -11.98 7.50 13.59
C CYS A 159 -11.94 6.08 13.03
N PHE A 160 -10.71 5.55 12.98
CA PHE A 160 -10.21 4.29 13.54
C PHE A 160 -10.89 2.94 13.26
N ASP A 161 -12.20 2.88 13.00
CA ASP A 161 -12.87 1.61 12.73
C ASP A 161 -13.03 1.37 11.23
N PRO A 162 -12.56 0.23 10.69
CA PRO A 162 -12.81 -0.11 9.31
C PRO A 162 -14.32 -0.20 9.09
N LYS A 163 -14.88 0.75 8.33
CA LYS A 163 -16.31 0.74 7.99
C LYS A 163 -16.72 -0.50 7.21
N ILE A 164 -15.74 -1.19 6.63
CA ILE A 164 -15.94 -2.33 5.76
C ILE A 164 -14.95 -3.43 6.13
N ASN A 165 -15.49 -4.62 6.41
CA ASN A 165 -14.69 -5.83 6.62
C ASN A 165 -14.21 -6.35 5.27
N MET A 166 -12.91 -6.27 5.02
CA MET A 166 -12.23 -6.71 3.79
C MET A 166 -12.47 -8.17 3.36
N PRO A 167 -12.62 -9.17 4.27
CA PRO A 167 -12.86 -10.56 3.89
C PRO A 167 -14.09 -10.76 3.01
N ASN A 168 -15.11 -9.91 3.16
CA ASN A 168 -16.33 -9.98 2.33
C ASN A 168 -16.08 -9.63 0.86
N PHE A 169 -14.93 -9.01 0.57
CA PHE A 169 -14.51 -8.57 -0.77
C PHE A 169 -13.35 -9.39 -1.32
N ASN A 170 -12.92 -10.43 -0.58
CA ASN A 170 -11.94 -11.39 -1.06
C ASN A 170 -12.59 -12.26 -2.14
N ILE A 171 -12.03 -12.21 -3.35
CA ILE A 171 -12.49 -12.98 -4.49
C ILE A 171 -11.91 -14.40 -4.41
N PHE A 172 -10.59 -14.50 -4.24
CA PHE A 172 -9.88 -15.77 -4.20
C PHE A 172 -8.66 -15.68 -3.30
N THR A 173 -8.40 -16.77 -2.57
CA THR A 173 -7.15 -16.98 -1.83
C THR A 173 -6.49 -18.25 -2.34
N TYR A 174 -5.28 -18.13 -2.87
CA TYR A 174 -4.49 -19.24 -3.41
C TYR A 174 -3.38 -19.62 -2.43
N PRO A 175 -3.22 -20.91 -2.07
CA PRO A 175 -2.10 -21.36 -1.26
C PRO A 175 -0.79 -21.34 -2.06
N THR A 176 0.30 -20.90 -1.44
CA THR A 176 1.64 -20.79 -2.07
C THR A 176 2.61 -21.89 -1.62
N LEU A 177 2.09 -22.97 -1.02
CA LEU A 177 2.85 -24.18 -0.64
C LEU A 177 4.17 -23.86 0.08
N GLN A 178 4.10 -23.13 1.19
CA GLN A 178 5.27 -22.74 2.01
C GLN A 178 6.30 -21.81 1.33
N THR A 179 6.02 -21.28 0.14
CA THR A 179 6.87 -20.27 -0.50
C THR A 179 6.36 -18.86 -0.22
N ALA A 180 7.26 -17.96 0.16
CA ALA A 180 6.93 -16.55 0.36
C ALA A 180 6.87 -15.86 -1.01
N VAL A 181 5.74 -15.23 -1.33
CA VAL A 181 5.60 -14.46 -2.57
C VAL A 181 6.09 -13.04 -2.33
N VAL A 182 7.25 -12.72 -2.89
CA VAL A 182 7.95 -11.43 -2.72
C VAL A 182 7.62 -10.41 -3.81
N GLY A 183 7.07 -10.86 -4.94
CA GLY A 183 6.73 -9.99 -6.06
C GLY A 183 5.41 -10.37 -6.71
N LEU A 184 4.57 -9.36 -6.95
CA LEU A 184 3.33 -9.49 -7.70
C LEU A 184 3.30 -8.52 -8.88
N HIS A 185 2.82 -8.99 -10.02
CA HIS A 185 2.66 -8.15 -11.21
C HIS A 185 1.46 -8.55 -12.05
N PHE A 186 0.56 -7.60 -12.29
CA PHE A 186 -0.47 -7.74 -13.33
C PHE A 186 0.08 -7.30 -14.68
N THR A 187 0.01 -8.21 -15.65
CA THR A 187 0.36 -7.90 -17.04
C THR A 187 -0.70 -7.00 -17.69
N ARG A 188 -0.37 -6.45 -18.87
CA ARG A 188 -1.32 -5.67 -19.69
C ARG A 188 -2.58 -6.45 -20.12
N ARG A 189 -2.57 -7.78 -20.01
CA ARG A 189 -3.70 -8.67 -20.33
C ARG A 189 -4.42 -9.16 -19.07
N ASN A 190 -4.21 -8.52 -17.92
CA ASN A 190 -4.78 -8.91 -16.63
C ASN A 190 -4.39 -10.32 -16.15
N LEU A 191 -3.30 -10.89 -16.66
CA LEU A 191 -2.67 -12.07 -16.06
C LEU A 191 -1.87 -11.66 -14.82
N LEU A 192 -2.11 -12.30 -13.68
CA LEU A 192 -1.33 -12.12 -12.44
C LEU A 192 -0.10 -13.03 -12.46
N LEU A 193 1.08 -12.44 -12.33
CA LEU A 193 2.34 -13.12 -12.13
C LEU A 193 2.74 -13.00 -10.67
N ALA A 194 3.10 -14.12 -10.05
CA ALA A 194 3.61 -14.18 -8.68
C ALA A 194 5.02 -14.75 -8.68
N VAL A 195 5.93 -14.05 -8.00
CA VAL A 195 7.33 -14.43 -7.84
C VAL A 195 7.53 -14.88 -6.40
N GLY A 196 7.80 -16.18 -6.23
CA GLY A 196 8.13 -16.78 -4.95
C GLY A 196 9.65 -16.73 -4.68
N ALA A 197 10.02 -16.41 -3.45
CA ALA A 197 11.36 -16.66 -2.93
C ALA A 197 11.30 -17.89 -2.02
N TYR A 198 12.08 -18.91 -2.36
CA TYR A 198 12.22 -20.12 -1.55
C TYR A 198 13.51 -20.00 -0.74
N ASN A 199 13.40 -19.98 0.59
CA ASN A 199 14.54 -20.12 1.47
C ASN A 199 14.79 -21.63 1.63
N ALA A 200 15.89 -22.12 1.07
CA ALA A 200 16.37 -23.49 1.24
C ALA A 200 17.04 -23.69 2.60
#